data_AF-A0A4E0RA88-F1
#
_entry.id   AF-A0A4E0RA88-F1
#
_cell.length_a   1.000
_cell.length_b   1.000
_cell.length_c   1.000
_cell.angle_alpha   90.00
_cell.angle_beta   90.00
_cell.angle_gamma   90.00
#
_symmetry.space_group_name_H-M   'P 1'
#
loop_
_entity.id
_entity.type
_entity.pdbx_description
1 polymer ?
#
loop_
_entity_poly.entity_id
_entity_poly.type
_entity_poly.pdbx_seq_one_letter_code
_entity_poly.pdbx_strand_id
1 'polypeptide(L)'
;MWVYEEEVDGKKLTAIINDQHENVRYLPGIKLPTNVVATPDLCYAAQDADVLIFVMPHQFLQRACTQIKSVLKPGAYGVSLIKTSYFRMTIIKDEVGAELCGALKNIVAVGAGIIEGLGFGDNTKAAVIRLGFMEMKSFIYQFFGDRDPQEGTFLESCGVADLITTCYGGRNKRMGIALATSNKSLQELEKEQLDGQSAQGPLTASEVYVMLERLKLLDRYPLFTAVHRICTRELPATGFVKCLEDHPSHM
;
A
#
# COMPACT_ATOMS: atom_id res chain seq x y z
N MET A 1 27.32 -10.33 1.90
CA MET A 1 26.64 -10.47 0.58
C MET A 1 27.00 -11.83 0.00
N TRP A 2 26.01 -12.70 -0.21
CA TRP A 2 26.26 -13.96 -0.91
C TRP A 2 26.52 -13.71 -2.40
N VAL A 3 27.54 -14.38 -2.95
CA VAL A 3 27.90 -14.34 -4.36
C VAL A 3 28.12 -15.76 -4.82
N TYR A 4 27.47 -16.18 -5.90
CA TYR A 4 27.78 -17.46 -6.51
C TYR A 4 29.24 -17.46 -6.97
N GLU A 5 30.04 -18.44 -6.53
CA GLU A 5 31.46 -18.42 -6.81
C GLU A 5 31.73 -18.69 -8.30
N GLU A 6 32.38 -17.74 -8.95
CA GLU A 6 32.79 -17.81 -10.34
C GLU A 6 34.27 -17.44 -10.43
N GLU A 7 34.96 -17.90 -11.47
CA GLU A 7 36.32 -17.44 -11.78
C GLU A 7 36.27 -16.35 -12.85
N VAL A 8 36.98 -15.25 -12.60
CA VAL A 8 37.22 -14.16 -13.55
C VAL A 8 38.73 -13.96 -13.62
N ASP A 9 39.30 -14.12 -14.81
CA ASP A 9 40.74 -13.98 -15.07
C ASP A 9 41.63 -14.81 -14.09
N GLY A 10 41.18 -16.03 -13.77
CA GLY A 10 41.90 -16.96 -12.89
C GLY A 10 41.82 -16.62 -11.40
N LYS A 11 40.97 -15.68 -10.99
CA LYS A 11 40.70 -15.35 -9.58
C LYS A 11 39.23 -15.57 -9.26
N LYS A 12 38.96 -15.97 -8.02
CA LYS A 12 37.59 -16.07 -7.49
C LYS A 12 36.91 -14.71 -7.47
N LEU A 13 35.68 -14.64 -7.95
CA LEU A 13 34.90 -13.40 -8.01
C LEU A 13 34.70 -12.80 -6.61
N THR A 14 34.49 -13.63 -5.59
CA THR A 14 34.39 -13.14 -4.20
C THR A 14 35.67 -12.47 -3.72
N ALA A 15 36.84 -13.01 -4.07
CA ALA A 15 38.13 -12.41 -3.75
C ALA A 15 38.33 -11.09 -4.50
N ILE A 16 37.99 -11.03 -5.80
CA ILE A 16 38.04 -9.77 -6.57
C ILE A 16 37.14 -8.71 -5.93
N ILE A 17 35.91 -9.06 -5.55
CA ILE A 17 34.97 -8.12 -4.94
C ILE A 17 35.51 -7.61 -3.60
N ASN A 18 36.07 -8.48 -2.76
CA ASN A 18 36.60 -8.08 -1.46
C ASN A 18 37.88 -7.24 -1.58
N ASP A 19 38.74 -7.52 -2.55
CA ASP A 19 40.00 -6.80 -2.75
C ASP A 19 39.79 -5.44 -3.45
N GLN A 20 38.98 -5.43 -4.51
CA GLN A 20 38.81 -4.27 -5.38
C GLN A 20 37.56 -3.45 -5.05
N HIS A 21 36.74 -3.93 -4.12
CA HIS A 21 35.41 -3.39 -3.81
C HIS A 21 34.59 -3.13 -5.07
N GLU A 22 34.58 -4.09 -5.99
CA GLU A 22 33.89 -3.96 -7.28
C GLU A 22 33.44 -5.32 -7.78
N ASN A 23 32.18 -5.41 -8.21
CA ASN A 23 31.69 -6.59 -8.91
C ASN A 23 31.92 -6.42 -10.41
N VAL A 24 33.16 -6.69 -10.84
CA VAL A 24 33.64 -6.49 -12.22
C VAL A 24 32.81 -7.24 -13.27
N ARG A 25 32.07 -8.27 -12.87
CA ARG A 25 31.25 -9.10 -13.76
C ARG A 25 29.84 -8.54 -13.96
N TYR A 26 29.17 -8.20 -12.87
CA TYR A 26 27.75 -7.85 -12.87
C TYR A 26 27.47 -6.35 -12.73
N LEU A 27 28.46 -5.57 -12.29
CA LEU A 27 28.36 -4.12 -12.11
C LEU A 27 29.71 -3.42 -12.39
N PRO A 28 30.24 -3.50 -13.63
CA PRO A 28 31.55 -2.95 -13.96
C PRO A 28 31.59 -1.42 -13.83
N GLY A 29 32.70 -0.90 -13.29
CA GLY A 29 32.96 0.53 -13.14
C GLY A 29 32.35 1.19 -11.89
N ILE A 30 31.63 0.44 -11.05
CA ILE A 30 31.00 0.95 -9.83
C ILE A 30 31.66 0.36 -8.60
N LYS A 31 32.20 1.23 -7.73
CA LYS A 31 32.76 0.81 -6.44
C LYS A 31 31.66 0.53 -5.42
N LEU A 32 31.70 -0.67 -4.86
CA LEU A 32 30.93 -1.07 -3.71
C LEU A 32 31.51 -0.40 -2.44
N PRO A 33 30.68 -0.10 -1.44
CA PRO A 33 31.17 0.34 -0.15
C PRO A 33 32.14 -0.66 0.50
N THR A 34 33.15 -0.18 1.22
CA THR A 34 34.21 -1.02 1.81
C THR A 34 33.71 -1.97 2.91
N ASN A 35 32.53 -1.68 3.46
CA ASN A 35 31.83 -2.53 4.42
C ASN A 35 31.00 -3.67 3.78
N VAL A 36 30.97 -3.78 2.45
CA VAL A 36 30.34 -4.92 1.76
C VAL A 36 31.35 -6.06 1.65
N VAL A 37 31.06 -7.15 2.35
CA VAL A 37 31.86 -8.38 2.29
C VAL A 37 31.15 -9.42 1.41
N ALA A 38 31.82 -9.89 0.36
CA ALA A 38 31.37 -10.97 -0.51
C ALA A 38 31.80 -12.34 0.04
N THR A 39 30.90 -13.32 -0.02
CA THR A 39 31.17 -14.69 0.41
C THR A 39 30.46 -15.70 -0.51
N PRO A 40 31.08 -16.85 -0.82
CA PRO A 40 30.43 -17.91 -1.58
C PRO A 40 29.48 -18.77 -0.73
N ASP A 41 29.60 -18.69 0.60
CA ASP A 41 28.80 -19.46 1.55
C ASP A 41 27.51 -18.71 1.89
N LEU A 42 26.39 -19.24 1.38
CA LEU A 42 25.06 -18.67 1.59
C LEU A 42 24.61 -18.78 3.05
N CYS A 43 24.95 -19.86 3.74
CA CYS A 43 24.57 -20.04 5.15
C CYS A 43 25.32 -19.04 6.03
N TYR A 44 26.62 -18.89 5.79
CA TYR A 44 27.44 -17.87 6.46
C TYR A 44 26.92 -16.46 6.18
N ALA A 45 26.48 -16.17 4.96
CA ALA A 45 25.90 -14.87 4.62
C ALA A 45 24.58 -14.57 5.35
N ALA A 46 23.85 -15.59 5.80
CA ALA A 46 22.49 -15.47 6.33
C ALA A 46 22.39 -15.64 7.86
N GLN A 47 23.29 -16.42 8.48
CA GLN A 47 23.12 -16.93 9.85
C GLN A 47 22.93 -15.86 10.94
N ASP A 48 23.59 -14.71 10.79
CA ASP A 48 23.58 -13.63 11.79
C ASP A 48 22.77 -12.40 11.33
N ALA A 49 22.11 -12.50 10.18
CA ALA A 49 21.39 -11.38 9.59
C ALA A 49 20.04 -11.14 10.28
N ASP A 50 19.81 -9.92 10.77
CA ASP A 50 18.49 -9.46 11.20
C ASP A 50 17.57 -9.14 10.02
N VAL A 51 18.15 -8.75 8.87
CA VAL A 51 17.43 -8.42 7.63
C VAL A 51 18.09 -9.13 6.46
N LEU A 52 17.32 -9.93 5.72
CA LEU A 52 17.74 -10.63 4.51
C LEU A 52 17.11 -9.97 3.28
N ILE A 53 17.93 -9.46 2.38
CA ILE A 53 17.46 -8.85 1.12
C ILE A 53 17.68 -9.85 -0.02
N PHE A 54 16.60 -10.42 -0.54
CA PHE A 54 16.62 -11.36 -1.66
C PHE A 54 16.60 -10.61 -3.00
N VAL A 55 17.74 -10.57 -3.67
CA VAL A 55 17.94 -9.88 -4.97
C VAL A 55 18.63 -10.81 -5.97
N MET A 56 18.07 -12.00 -6.15
CA MET A 56 18.58 -13.01 -7.06
C MET A 56 17.53 -13.39 -8.11
N PRO A 57 17.91 -13.96 -9.27
CA PRO A 57 16.95 -14.45 -10.23
C PRO A 57 15.95 -15.42 -9.58
N HIS A 58 14.65 -15.25 -9.87
CA HIS A 58 13.57 -15.92 -9.15
C HIS A 58 13.68 -17.45 -9.12
N GLN A 59 14.24 -18.06 -10.18
CA GLN A 59 14.42 -19.50 -10.31
C GLN A 59 15.34 -20.10 -9.23
N PHE A 60 16.17 -19.28 -8.58
CA PHE A 60 17.09 -19.75 -7.54
C PHE A 60 16.57 -19.52 -6.11
N LEU A 61 15.47 -18.77 -5.94
CA LEU A 61 14.96 -18.37 -4.63
C LEU A 61 14.60 -19.59 -3.76
N GLN A 62 13.84 -20.54 -4.31
CA GLN A 62 13.39 -21.71 -3.55
C GLN A 62 14.56 -22.53 -3.02
N ARG A 63 15.60 -22.71 -3.85
CA ARG A 63 16.83 -23.40 -3.45
C ARG A 63 17.56 -22.64 -2.34
N ALA A 64 17.71 -21.33 -2.49
CA ALA A 64 18.36 -20.50 -1.47
C ALA A 64 17.63 -20.54 -0.12
N CYS A 65 16.30 -20.36 -0.12
CA CYS A 65 15.48 -20.47 1.09
C CYS A 65 15.59 -21.83 1.77
N THR A 66 15.66 -22.91 0.98
CA THR A 66 15.80 -24.27 1.51
C THR A 66 17.15 -24.47 2.23
N GLN A 67 18.23 -23.89 1.69
CA GLN A 67 19.57 -24.00 2.27
C GLN A 67 19.70 -23.21 3.58
N ILE A 68 19.15 -21.99 3.64
CA ILE A 68 19.32 -21.13 4.82
C ILE A 68 18.32 -21.41 5.94
N LYS A 69 17.27 -22.21 5.69
CA LYS A 69 16.15 -22.44 6.62
C LYS A 69 16.61 -22.80 8.04
N SER A 70 17.68 -23.58 8.18
CA SER A 70 18.18 -24.04 9.48
C SER A 70 19.12 -23.06 10.19
N VAL A 71 19.56 -22.00 9.52
CA VAL A 71 20.52 -21.02 10.08
C VAL A 71 19.90 -19.65 10.33
N LEU A 72 18.66 -19.41 9.91
CA LEU A 72 18.00 -18.11 10.10
C LEU A 72 17.85 -17.77 11.58
N LYS A 73 18.28 -16.56 11.95
CA LYS A 73 18.04 -15.97 13.26
C LYS A 73 16.52 -15.87 13.53
N PRO A 74 16.02 -16.34 14.68
CA PRO A 74 14.63 -16.13 15.06
C PRO A 74 14.28 -14.64 15.08
N GLY A 75 13.21 -14.27 14.38
CA GLY A 75 12.77 -12.87 14.24
C GLY A 75 13.43 -12.08 13.11
N ALA A 76 14.28 -12.70 12.29
CA ALA A 76 14.84 -12.04 11.10
C ALA A 76 13.75 -11.68 10.07
N TYR A 77 13.90 -10.53 9.41
CA TYR A 77 13.00 -10.05 8.36
C TYR A 77 13.53 -10.39 6.97
N GLY A 78 12.65 -10.88 6.09
CA GLY A 78 12.97 -11.10 4.68
C GLY A 78 12.36 -10.02 3.79
N VAL A 79 13.17 -9.37 2.97
CA VAL A 79 12.76 -8.39 1.95
C VAL A 79 13.10 -8.95 0.58
N SER A 80 12.10 -9.17 -0.28
CA SER A 80 12.34 -9.57 -1.67
C SER A 80 12.36 -8.34 -2.56
N LEU A 81 13.36 -8.23 -3.44
CA LEU A 81 13.39 -7.27 -4.56
C LEU A 81 13.28 -7.99 -5.92
N ILE A 82 12.84 -9.25 -5.91
CA ILE A 82 12.73 -10.10 -7.09
C ILE A 82 11.53 -9.66 -7.92
N LYS A 83 11.78 -9.27 -9.18
CA LYS A 83 10.73 -9.01 -10.17
C LYS A 83 10.44 -10.30 -10.94
N THR A 84 9.18 -10.75 -10.94
CA THR A 84 8.72 -11.88 -11.76
C THR A 84 7.85 -11.38 -12.93
N SER A 85 7.49 -12.26 -13.85
CA SER A 85 6.55 -11.93 -14.94
C SER A 85 5.15 -11.55 -14.42
N TYR A 86 4.78 -12.03 -13.23
CA TYR A 86 3.46 -11.86 -12.62
C TYR A 86 3.45 -10.93 -11.39
N PHE A 87 4.61 -10.51 -10.90
CA PHE A 87 4.72 -9.64 -9.72
C PHE A 87 5.90 -8.67 -9.89
N ARG A 88 5.57 -7.39 -10.03
CA ARG A 88 6.54 -6.29 -10.18
C ARG A 88 6.42 -5.35 -9.00
N MET A 89 7.56 -4.97 -8.43
CA MET A 89 7.65 -3.97 -7.37
C MET A 89 8.33 -2.70 -7.86
N THR A 90 7.80 -1.56 -7.43
CA THR A 90 8.42 -0.23 -7.56
C THR A 90 8.81 0.23 -6.15
N ILE A 91 10.03 0.73 -6.00
CA ILE A 91 10.50 1.31 -4.73
C ILE A 91 10.32 2.82 -4.83
N ILE A 92 9.68 3.40 -3.82
CA ILE A 92 9.47 4.84 -3.69
C ILE A 92 10.07 5.33 -2.37
N LYS A 93 10.40 6.63 -2.32
CA LYS A 93 10.99 7.27 -1.13
C LYS A 93 9.96 7.89 -0.19
N ASP A 94 8.73 8.04 -0.66
CA ASP A 94 7.65 8.68 0.08
C ASP A 94 6.85 7.63 0.85
N GLU A 95 7.34 7.27 2.04
CA GLU A 95 6.68 6.27 2.89
C GLU A 95 5.31 6.76 3.40
N VAL A 96 5.20 8.06 3.68
CA VAL A 96 3.98 8.67 4.25
C VAL A 96 2.86 8.68 3.23
N GLY A 97 3.15 9.12 2.00
CA GLY A 97 2.20 9.10 0.90
C GLY A 97 1.72 7.68 0.59
N ALA A 98 2.64 6.70 0.60
CA ALA A 98 2.31 5.30 0.32
C ALA A 98 1.38 4.69 1.38
N GLU A 99 1.70 4.89 2.66
CA GLU A 99 0.95 4.35 3.80
C GLU A 99 -0.44 4.99 3.88
N LEU A 100 -0.52 6.32 3.78
CA LEU A 100 -1.77 7.05 3.85
C LEU A 100 -2.68 6.77 2.65
N CYS A 101 -2.12 6.59 1.45
CA CYS A 101 -2.93 6.14 0.31
C CYS A 101 -3.62 4.81 0.60
N GLY A 102 -2.90 3.84 1.18
CA GLY A 102 -3.43 2.52 1.56
C GLY A 102 -4.54 2.58 2.61
N ALA A 103 -4.46 3.53 3.55
CA ALA A 103 -5.50 3.74 4.56
C ALA A 103 -6.74 4.45 3.97
N LEU A 104 -6.54 5.63 3.37
CA LEU A 104 -7.62 6.53 2.94
C LEU A 104 -8.45 5.95 1.79
N LYS A 105 -7.86 5.11 0.92
CA LYS A 105 -8.60 4.44 -0.16
C LYS A 105 -9.80 3.63 0.35
N ASN A 106 -9.74 3.13 1.58
CA ASN A 106 -10.78 2.30 2.16
C ASN A 106 -12.06 3.11 2.44
N ILE A 107 -11.93 4.40 2.74
CA ILE A 107 -13.06 5.33 2.89
C ILE A 107 -13.75 5.49 1.53
N VAL A 108 -12.97 5.77 0.48
CA VAL A 108 -13.50 5.93 -0.89
C VAL A 108 -14.16 4.64 -1.38
N ALA A 109 -13.62 3.48 -1.03
CA ALA A 109 -14.21 2.19 -1.36
C ALA A 109 -15.58 1.97 -0.69
N VAL A 110 -15.79 2.44 0.54
CA VAL A 110 -17.12 2.44 1.17
C VAL A 110 -18.07 3.34 0.37
N GLY A 111 -17.63 4.56 0.01
CA GLY A 111 -18.41 5.47 -0.84
C GLY A 111 -18.80 4.86 -2.20
N ALA A 112 -17.86 4.17 -2.86
CA ALA A 112 -18.13 3.48 -4.11
C ALA A 112 -19.16 2.35 -3.94
N GLY A 113 -19.10 1.63 -2.81
CA GLY A 113 -20.09 0.64 -2.43
C GLY A 113 -21.48 1.25 -2.15
N ILE A 114 -21.55 2.42 -1.52
CA ILE A 114 -22.81 3.13 -1.26
C ILE A 114 -23.51 3.47 -2.57
N ILE A 115 -22.79 4.07 -3.54
CA ILE A 115 -23.33 4.40 -4.87
C ILE A 115 -23.80 3.15 -5.62
N GLU A 116 -23.05 2.04 -5.56
CA GLU A 116 -23.48 0.77 -6.14
C GLU A 116 -24.74 0.22 -5.46
N GLY A 117 -24.82 0.26 -4.13
CA GLY A 117 -25.99 -0.19 -3.38
C GLY A 117 -27.24 0.68 -3.59
N LEU A 118 -27.07 1.95 -3.97
CA LEU A 118 -28.15 2.84 -4.40
C LEU A 118 -28.59 2.61 -5.85
N GLY A 119 -27.93 1.70 -6.58
CA GLY A 119 -28.28 1.34 -7.96
C GLY A 119 -27.69 2.24 -9.05
N PHE A 120 -26.71 3.09 -8.74
CA PHE A 120 -26.02 3.89 -9.75
C PHE A 120 -24.98 3.08 -10.54
N GLY A 121 -24.75 3.51 -11.79
CA GLY A 121 -23.81 2.87 -12.70
C GLY A 121 -22.36 3.35 -12.56
N ASP A 122 -21.50 2.84 -13.45
CA ASP A 122 -20.05 3.04 -13.38
C ASP A 122 -19.60 4.49 -13.55
N ASN A 123 -20.36 5.34 -14.26
CA ASN A 123 -20.02 6.77 -14.38
C ASN A 123 -20.06 7.50 -13.03
N THR A 124 -21.08 7.25 -12.22
CA THR A 124 -21.20 7.83 -10.88
C THR A 124 -20.12 7.25 -9.95
N LYS A 125 -19.85 5.94 -10.07
CA LYS A 125 -18.76 5.30 -9.32
C LYS A 125 -17.39 5.90 -9.69
N ALA A 126 -17.14 6.17 -10.97
CA ALA A 126 -15.92 6.84 -11.42
C ALA A 126 -15.79 8.26 -10.86
N ALA A 127 -16.90 8.99 -10.73
CA ALA A 127 -16.92 10.30 -10.06
C ALA A 127 -16.52 10.17 -8.58
N VAL A 128 -17.07 9.19 -7.85
CA VAL A 128 -16.65 8.90 -6.46
C VAL A 128 -15.16 8.59 -6.36
N ILE A 129 -14.63 7.74 -7.24
CA ILE A 129 -13.21 7.39 -7.26
C ILE A 129 -12.36 8.64 -7.50
N ARG A 130 -12.74 9.47 -8.49
CA ARG A 130 -12.03 10.72 -8.81
C ARG A 130 -12.04 11.70 -7.65
N LEU A 131 -13.20 11.98 -7.08
CA LEU A 131 -13.35 12.96 -5.99
C LEU A 131 -12.68 12.45 -4.71
N GLY A 132 -12.84 11.17 -4.39
CA GLY A 132 -12.14 10.53 -3.29
C GLY A 132 -10.63 10.56 -3.44
N PHE A 133 -10.10 10.34 -4.64
CA PHE A 133 -8.67 10.50 -4.94
C PHE A 133 -8.18 11.94 -4.71
N MET A 134 -8.98 12.95 -5.06
CA MET A 134 -8.65 14.35 -4.78
C MET A 134 -8.67 14.66 -3.29
N GLU A 135 -9.65 14.13 -2.54
CA GLU A 135 -9.68 14.25 -1.08
C GLU A 135 -8.49 13.55 -0.43
N MET A 136 -8.09 12.35 -0.89
CA MET A 136 -6.89 11.65 -0.42
C MET A 136 -5.64 12.51 -0.57
N LYS A 137 -5.41 13.05 -1.77
CA LYS A 137 -4.28 13.94 -2.04
C LYS A 137 -4.31 15.18 -1.17
N SER A 138 -5.45 15.88 -1.16
CA SER A 138 -5.66 17.08 -0.36
C SER A 138 -5.42 16.82 1.13
N PHE A 139 -5.87 15.68 1.65
CA PHE A 139 -5.69 15.30 3.05
C PHE A 139 -4.21 15.07 3.39
N ILE A 140 -3.50 14.31 2.55
CA ILE A 140 -2.09 14.01 2.75
C ILE A 140 -1.26 15.31 2.72
N TYR A 141 -1.45 16.18 1.74
CA TYR A 141 -0.74 17.46 1.70
C TYR A 141 -1.12 18.39 2.85
N GLN A 142 -2.38 18.39 3.29
CA GLN A 142 -2.87 19.28 4.36
C GLN A 142 -2.37 18.89 5.75
N PHE A 143 -2.27 17.60 6.05
CA PHE A 143 -1.92 17.09 7.38
C PHE A 143 -0.48 16.59 7.50
N PHE A 144 0.16 16.24 6.38
CA PHE A 144 1.49 15.64 6.35
C PHE A 144 2.41 16.31 5.31
N GLY A 145 2.11 17.54 4.88
CA GLY A 145 2.92 18.26 3.91
C GLY A 145 4.35 18.57 4.39
N ASP A 146 4.59 18.60 5.70
CA ASP A 146 5.92 18.73 6.31
C ASP A 146 6.80 17.48 6.11
N ARG A 147 6.21 16.36 5.71
CA ARG A 147 6.88 15.09 5.39
C ARG A 147 7.26 14.95 3.92
N ASP A 148 7.09 16.01 3.12
CA ASP A 148 7.42 16.06 1.68
C ASP A 148 6.77 14.94 0.84
N PRO A 149 5.44 14.75 0.90
CA PRO A 149 4.75 13.75 0.07
C PRO A 149 4.90 14.09 -1.42
N GLN A 150 5.10 13.06 -2.25
CA GLN A 150 5.43 13.23 -3.67
C GLN A 150 4.22 12.99 -4.56
N GLU A 151 4.01 13.89 -5.51
CA GLU A 151 2.92 13.78 -6.49
C GLU A 151 2.94 12.46 -7.29
N GLY A 152 4.14 11.93 -7.56
CA GLY A 152 4.33 10.65 -8.24
C GLY A 152 3.77 9.46 -7.46
N THR A 153 3.80 9.49 -6.12
CA THR A 153 3.34 8.39 -5.25
C THR A 153 1.87 8.05 -5.48
N PHE A 154 1.02 9.05 -5.74
CA PHE A 154 -0.40 8.83 -5.98
C PHE A 154 -0.69 8.09 -7.30
N LEU A 155 0.25 8.12 -8.24
CA LEU A 155 0.17 7.41 -9.52
C LEU A 155 0.78 6.00 -9.46
N GLU A 156 1.50 5.68 -8.39
CA GLU A 156 2.05 4.34 -8.14
C GLU A 156 0.96 3.36 -7.68
N SER A 157 1.33 2.09 -7.57
CA SER A 157 0.40 1.01 -7.21
C SER A 157 -0.36 1.29 -5.90
N CYS A 158 0.31 1.86 -4.89
CA CYS A 158 -0.27 2.20 -3.59
C CYS A 158 -1.35 3.28 -3.63
N GLY A 159 -1.35 4.12 -4.67
CA GLY A 159 -2.33 5.20 -4.86
C GLY A 159 -3.48 4.74 -5.75
N VAL A 160 -3.45 5.16 -7.01
CA VAL A 160 -4.58 5.01 -7.95
C VAL A 160 -4.95 3.55 -8.23
N ALA A 161 -3.97 2.64 -8.35
CA ALA A 161 -4.26 1.24 -8.70
C ALA A 161 -4.95 0.51 -7.54
N ASP A 162 -4.44 0.67 -6.32
CA ASP A 162 -5.03 0.07 -5.12
C ASP A 162 -6.39 0.70 -4.79
N LEU A 163 -6.56 2.01 -5.04
CA LEU A 163 -7.86 2.66 -4.96
C LEU A 163 -8.89 2.03 -5.91
N ILE A 164 -8.55 1.91 -7.21
CA ILE A 164 -9.46 1.35 -8.22
C ILE A 164 -9.85 -0.09 -7.84
N THR A 165 -8.87 -0.96 -7.57
CA THR A 165 -9.18 -2.37 -7.27
C THR A 165 -10.07 -2.50 -6.03
N THR A 166 -9.89 -1.64 -5.03
CA THR A 166 -10.69 -1.65 -3.79
C THR A 166 -12.09 -1.06 -3.98
N CYS A 167 -12.28 -0.13 -4.90
CA CYS A 167 -13.60 0.42 -5.24
C CYS A 167 -14.43 -0.55 -6.10
N TYR A 168 -13.79 -1.40 -6.92
CA TYR A 168 -14.48 -2.41 -7.72
C TYR A 168 -14.65 -3.75 -6.98
N GLY A 169 -13.79 -4.04 -6.00
CA GLY A 169 -13.83 -5.27 -5.22
C GLY A 169 -13.33 -5.10 -3.78
N GLY A 170 -13.69 -6.03 -2.90
CA GLY A 170 -13.18 -6.05 -1.53
C GLY A 170 -14.25 -5.75 -0.46
N ARG A 171 -13.81 -5.82 0.79
CA ARG A 171 -14.69 -5.80 1.97
C ARG A 171 -15.33 -4.44 2.21
N ASN A 172 -14.59 -3.36 1.99
CA ASN A 172 -15.10 -1.99 2.17
C ASN A 172 -16.20 -1.65 1.17
N LYS A 173 -16.05 -2.05 -0.10
CA LYS A 173 -17.12 -1.95 -1.10
C LYS A 173 -18.38 -2.71 -0.66
N ARG A 174 -18.23 -3.98 -0.24
CA ARG A 174 -19.37 -4.79 0.26
C ARG A 174 -20.06 -4.13 1.45
N MET A 175 -19.29 -3.54 2.37
CA MET A 175 -19.84 -2.78 3.48
C MET A 175 -20.63 -1.56 3.02
N GLY A 176 -20.12 -0.80 2.05
CA GLY A 176 -20.84 0.33 1.45
C GLY A 176 -22.20 -0.08 0.85
N ILE A 177 -22.24 -1.20 0.12
CA ILE A 177 -23.49 -1.73 -0.45
C ILE A 177 -24.47 -2.09 0.67
N ALA A 178 -24.00 -2.74 1.72
CA ALA A 178 -24.82 -3.12 2.87
C ALA A 178 -25.37 -1.89 3.62
N LEU A 179 -24.54 -0.85 3.79
CA LEU A 179 -24.97 0.42 4.40
C LEU A 179 -26.06 1.13 3.59
N ALA A 180 -26.02 1.02 2.26
CA ALA A 180 -27.01 1.62 1.35
C ALA A 180 -28.32 0.84 1.27
N THR A 181 -28.27 -0.48 1.40
CA THR A 181 -29.43 -1.38 1.21
C THR A 181 -30.11 -1.79 2.51
N SER A 182 -29.54 -1.45 3.66
CA SER A 182 -30.02 -1.84 4.98
C SER A 182 -29.97 -0.68 5.98
N ASN A 183 -30.88 -0.69 6.95
CA ASN A 183 -30.92 0.25 8.07
C ASN A 183 -30.24 -0.29 9.34
N LYS A 184 -29.61 -1.47 9.29
CA LYS A 184 -28.91 -2.08 10.43
C LYS A 184 -27.71 -1.24 10.88
N SER A 185 -27.29 -1.40 12.12
CA SER A 185 -26.05 -0.78 12.61
C SER A 185 -24.83 -1.34 11.90
N LEU A 186 -23.73 -0.58 11.90
CA LEU A 186 -22.46 -1.02 11.31
C LEU A 186 -21.98 -2.36 11.91
N GLN A 187 -22.13 -2.54 13.22
CA GLN A 187 -21.72 -3.75 13.94
C GLN A 187 -22.51 -4.99 13.49
N GLU A 188 -23.82 -4.84 13.27
CA GLU A 188 -24.67 -5.92 12.74
C GLU A 188 -24.26 -6.27 11.30
N LEU A 189 -24.02 -5.25 10.47
CA LEU A 189 -23.60 -5.46 9.08
C LEU A 189 -22.23 -6.13 8.99
N GLU A 190 -21.27 -5.78 9.83
CA GLU A 190 -19.96 -6.45 9.87
C GLU A 190 -20.11 -7.93 10.23
N LYS A 191 -20.92 -8.24 11.25
CA LYS A 191 -21.15 -9.62 11.67
C LYS A 191 -21.82 -10.47 10.59
N GLU A 192 -22.72 -9.87 9.80
CA GLU A 192 -23.46 -10.57 8.74
C GLU A 192 -22.66 -10.71 7.43
N GLN A 193 -21.82 -9.72 7.10
CA GLN A 193 -21.22 -9.63 5.76
C GLN A 193 -19.76 -10.10 5.70
N LEU A 194 -19.07 -10.20 6.83
CA LEU A 194 -17.61 -10.33 6.86
C LEU A 194 -17.08 -11.57 7.59
N ASP A 195 -17.92 -12.52 7.99
CA ASP A 195 -17.51 -13.85 8.54
C ASP A 195 -16.41 -13.76 9.63
N GLY A 196 -16.49 -12.77 10.51
CA GLY A 196 -15.51 -12.54 11.58
C GLY A 196 -14.31 -11.64 11.21
N GLN A 197 -14.27 -11.10 9.99
CA GLN A 197 -13.33 -10.05 9.58
C GLN A 197 -13.97 -8.65 9.73
N SER A 198 -13.15 -7.60 9.82
CA SER A 198 -13.64 -6.20 9.90
C SER A 198 -13.28 -5.41 8.64
N ALA A 199 -14.16 -4.48 8.28
CA ALA A 199 -13.91 -3.51 7.21
C ALA A 199 -13.19 -2.30 7.81
N GLN A 200 -11.98 -1.99 7.33
CA GLN A 200 -11.19 -0.88 7.88
C GLN A 200 -11.73 0.50 7.47
N GLY A 201 -12.49 0.60 6.37
CA GLY A 201 -12.98 1.87 5.83
C GLY A 201 -13.79 2.70 6.84
N PRO A 202 -14.81 2.14 7.52
CA PRO A 202 -15.56 2.86 8.56
C PRO A 202 -14.70 3.34 9.74
N LEU A 203 -13.72 2.54 10.17
CA LEU A 203 -12.80 2.91 11.26
C LEU A 203 -11.91 4.09 10.83
N THR A 204 -11.29 3.98 9.65
CA THR A 204 -10.48 5.07 9.09
C THR A 204 -11.31 6.34 8.87
N ALA A 205 -12.56 6.21 8.41
CA ALA A 205 -13.46 7.35 8.25
C ALA A 205 -13.76 8.04 9.59
N SER A 206 -13.90 7.29 10.68
CA SER A 206 -14.07 7.84 12.03
C SER A 206 -12.85 8.64 12.50
N GLU A 207 -11.65 8.08 12.33
CA GLU A 207 -10.40 8.76 12.70
C GLU A 207 -10.19 10.05 11.89
N VAL A 208 -10.40 9.96 10.57
CA VAL A 208 -10.32 11.12 9.67
C VAL A 208 -11.37 12.17 10.03
N TYR A 209 -12.61 11.78 10.32
CA TYR A 209 -13.66 12.72 10.75
C TYR A 209 -13.24 13.51 11.99
N VAL A 210 -12.71 12.83 13.01
CA VAL A 210 -12.23 13.49 14.24
C VAL A 210 -11.11 14.50 13.95
N MET A 211 -10.18 14.17 13.04
CA MET A 211 -9.11 15.10 12.63
C MET A 211 -9.66 16.32 11.92
N LEU A 212 -10.60 16.12 10.99
CA LEU A 212 -11.23 17.19 10.22
C LEU A 212 -12.10 18.11 11.09
N GLU A 213 -12.87 17.53 12.02
CA GLU A 213 -13.74 18.28 12.94
C GLU A 213 -12.93 19.20 13.84
N ARG A 214 -11.81 18.72 14.40
CA ARG A 214 -10.90 19.52 15.25
C ARG A 214 -10.36 20.77 14.53
N LEU A 215 -10.14 20.68 13.23
CA LEU A 215 -9.64 21.80 12.41
C LEU A 215 -10.75 22.55 11.67
N LYS A 216 -12.02 22.19 11.88
CA LYS A 216 -13.18 22.76 11.16
C LYS A 216 -13.05 22.64 9.63
N LEU A 217 -12.54 21.51 9.16
CA LEU A 217 -12.30 21.22 7.75
C LEU A 217 -13.33 20.25 7.13
N LEU A 218 -14.40 19.87 7.85
CA LEU A 218 -15.39 18.89 7.37
C LEU A 218 -15.95 19.26 5.98
N ASP A 219 -16.26 20.53 5.74
CA ASP A 219 -16.82 21.00 4.46
C ASP A 219 -15.82 20.92 3.28
N ARG A 220 -14.53 20.80 3.57
CA ARG A 220 -13.47 20.64 2.55
C ARG A 220 -13.29 19.19 2.10
N TYR A 221 -13.81 18.24 2.87
CA TYR A 221 -13.74 16.79 2.60
C TYR A 221 -15.14 16.17 2.72
N PRO A 222 -16.10 16.61 1.88
CA PRO A 222 -17.49 16.18 1.97
C PRO A 222 -17.68 14.67 1.77
N LEU A 223 -16.86 14.01 0.93
CA LEU A 223 -16.96 12.57 0.70
C LEU A 223 -16.54 11.78 1.95
N PHE A 224 -15.36 12.07 2.51
CA PHE A 224 -14.90 11.42 3.75
C PHE A 224 -15.89 11.65 4.90
N THR A 225 -16.37 12.90 5.02
CA THR A 225 -17.36 13.30 6.03
C THR A 225 -18.68 12.54 5.86
N ALA A 226 -19.18 12.44 4.63
CA ALA A 226 -20.43 11.74 4.34
C ALA A 226 -20.33 10.23 4.60
N VAL A 227 -19.21 9.59 4.24
CA VAL A 227 -18.98 8.18 4.56
C VAL A 227 -19.07 7.95 6.07
N HIS A 228 -18.39 8.77 6.88
CA HIS A 228 -18.48 8.65 8.34
C HIS A 228 -19.92 8.79 8.85
N ARG A 229 -20.62 9.86 8.45
CA ARG A 229 -22.01 10.12 8.89
C ARG A 229 -22.99 9.04 8.46
N ILE A 230 -22.75 8.37 7.33
CA ILE A 230 -23.55 7.22 6.90
C ILE A 230 -23.22 5.99 7.74
N CYS A 231 -21.96 5.75 8.06
CA CYS A 231 -21.54 4.66 8.96
C CYS A 231 -22.13 4.82 10.37
N THR A 232 -22.26 6.05 10.88
CA THR A 232 -22.88 6.35 12.19
C THR A 232 -24.40 6.54 12.13
N ARG A 233 -25.00 6.45 10.94
CA ARG A 233 -26.45 6.65 10.69
C ARG A 233 -26.97 8.06 10.98
N GLU A 234 -26.09 9.05 11.04
CA GLU A 234 -26.45 10.48 11.08
C GLU A 234 -26.93 11.00 9.72
N LEU A 235 -26.47 10.39 8.62
CA LEU A 235 -26.87 10.70 7.26
C LEU A 235 -27.43 9.45 6.57
N PRO A 236 -28.61 9.50 5.93
CA PRO A 236 -29.08 8.39 5.10
C PRO A 236 -28.17 8.21 3.88
N ALA A 237 -28.07 6.98 3.37
CA ALA A 237 -27.19 6.67 2.23
C ALA A 237 -27.48 7.52 0.99
N THR A 238 -28.74 7.87 0.75
CA THR A 238 -29.16 8.77 -0.35
C THR A 238 -28.53 10.17 -0.25
N GLY A 239 -28.17 10.61 0.95
CA GLY A 239 -27.45 11.87 1.18
C GLY A 239 -26.02 11.88 0.62
N PHE A 240 -25.45 10.70 0.30
CA PHE A 240 -24.13 10.61 -0.31
C PHE A 240 -24.08 11.23 -1.71
N VAL A 241 -25.15 11.18 -2.49
CA VAL A 241 -25.15 11.76 -3.85
C VAL A 241 -24.95 13.28 -3.79
N LYS A 242 -25.61 13.93 -2.83
CA LYS A 242 -25.52 15.38 -2.64
C LYS A 242 -24.09 15.84 -2.31
N CYS A 243 -23.33 15.05 -1.56
CA CYS A 243 -21.95 15.41 -1.24
C CYS A 243 -21.02 15.39 -2.47
N LEU A 244 -21.40 14.67 -3.54
CA LEU A 244 -20.68 14.66 -4.81
C LEU A 244 -21.02 15.89 -5.66
N GLU A 245 -22.29 16.32 -5.63
CA GLU A 245 -22.77 17.52 -6.37
C GLU A 245 -22.11 18.80 -5.84
N ASP A 246 -22.03 18.93 -4.52
CA ASP A 246 -21.52 20.12 -3.84
C ASP A 246 -19.98 20.07 -3.61
N HIS A 247 -19.26 19.16 -4.28
CA HIS A 247 -17.86 18.89 -3.96
C HIS A 247 -16.93 20.07 -4.36
N PRO A 248 -16.02 20.54 -3.47
CA PRO A 248 -15.17 21.71 -3.71
C PRO A 248 -14.31 21.66 -4.97
N SER A 249 -13.91 20.47 -5.43
CA SER A 249 -13.16 20.28 -6.69
C SER A 249 -13.92 20.64 -7.99
N HIS A 250 -15.18 21.08 -7.88
CA HIS A 250 -15.95 21.65 -9.00
C HIS A 250 -15.90 23.19 -9.06
N MET A 251 -15.43 23.84 -7.98
CA MET A 251 -15.25 25.28 -7.85
C MET A 251 -13.78 25.67 -8.09
#